data_AF-A0A7K1ZKZ7-F1
#
_entry.id   AF-A0A7K1ZKZ7-F1
#
_cell.length_a   1.000
_cell.length_b   1.000
_cell.length_c   1.000
_cell.angle_alpha   90.00
_cell.angle_beta   90.00
_cell.angle_gamma   90.00
#
_symmetry.space_group_name_H-M   'P 1'
#
loop_
_entity.id
_entity.type
_entity.pdbx_description
1 polymer ?
#
loop_
_entity_poly.entity_id
_entity_poly.type
_entity_poly.pdbx_seq_one_letter_code
_entity_poly.pdbx_strand_id
1 'polypeptide(L)'
;MRTVGNPHPARTVQRAFMFVDYENLFDYIKHHDAQQSNPETKASGLLTAVSQYMEGMRVSLVSSVAYADFATIGAVGQQIQQSLYLAGVEPRFVPASLQSNASEIQICVDIMNTLQSQRDITVIILVTGDRLYLPLMKFCQQSGFRGVVITFQSPDPTRSVEHS
;
A
#
# COMPACT_ATOMS: atom_id res chain seq x y z
N MET A 1 -19.59 -49.78 1.41
CA MET A 1 -18.32 -49.03 1.26
C MET A 1 -18.65 -47.61 0.87
N ARG A 2 -18.47 -46.63 1.77
CA ARG A 2 -18.58 -45.20 1.48
C ARG A 2 -17.17 -44.67 1.24
N THR A 3 -16.93 -44.15 0.04
CA THR A 3 -15.72 -43.40 -0.30
C THR A 3 -15.68 -42.12 0.52
N VAL A 4 -14.72 -42.02 1.42
CA VAL A 4 -14.39 -40.78 2.14
C VAL A 4 -13.74 -39.86 1.11
N GLY A 5 -14.48 -38.84 0.68
CA GLY A 5 -13.93 -37.75 -0.12
C GLY A 5 -12.84 -37.05 0.69
N ASN A 6 -11.62 -37.09 0.17
CA ASN A 6 -10.47 -36.39 0.73
C ASN A 6 -10.81 -34.88 0.77
N PRO A 7 -10.84 -34.21 1.93
CA PRO A 7 -11.04 -32.77 1.96
C PRO A 7 -9.82 -32.12 1.27
N HIS A 8 -10.06 -31.48 0.13
CA HIS A 8 -9.11 -30.54 -0.43
C HIS A 8 -8.76 -29.52 0.67
N PRO A 9 -7.48 -29.24 0.97
CA PRO A 9 -7.16 -28.22 1.96
C PRO A 9 -7.80 -26.92 1.50
N ALA A 10 -8.73 -26.39 2.30
CA ALA A 10 -9.33 -25.10 2.06
C ALA A 10 -8.19 -24.09 1.92
N ARG A 11 -8.02 -23.52 0.73
CA ARG A 11 -6.96 -22.57 0.43
C ARG A 11 -7.07 -21.41 1.43
N THR A 12 -6.11 -21.32 2.34
CA THR A 12 -6.15 -20.42 3.50
C THR A 12 -6.13 -18.96 3.07
N VAL A 13 -6.92 -18.12 3.75
CA VAL A 13 -6.88 -16.66 3.58
C VAL A 13 -5.53 -16.17 4.07
N GLN A 14 -4.79 -15.48 3.21
CA GLN A 14 -3.50 -14.90 3.58
C GLN A 14 -3.75 -13.62 4.36
N ARG A 15 -2.96 -13.36 5.39
CA ARG A 15 -3.05 -12.15 6.21
C ARG A 15 -1.92 -11.20 5.85
N ALA A 16 -2.26 -9.93 5.70
CA ALA A 16 -1.37 -8.92 5.15
C ALA A 16 -1.34 -7.64 5.96
N PHE A 17 -0.18 -6.99 5.97
CA PHE A 17 -0.05 -5.58 6.33
C PHE A 17 0.20 -4.76 5.07
N MET A 18 -0.47 -3.61 4.97
CA MET A 18 -0.27 -2.65 3.90
C MET A 18 0.43 -1.39 4.42
N PHE A 19 1.52 -1.02 3.76
CA PHE A 19 2.30 0.18 4.01
C PHE A 19 2.16 1.10 2.81
N VAL A 20 1.76 2.34 3.04
CA VAL A 20 1.52 3.33 1.98
C VAL A 20 2.47 4.49 2.16
N ASP A 21 3.34 4.67 1.17
CA ASP A 21 4.12 5.89 1.01
C ASP A 21 3.19 6.99 0.48
N TYR A 22 2.54 7.71 1.40
CA TYR A 22 1.45 8.61 1.05
C TYR A 22 1.97 9.90 0.44
N GLU A 23 3.14 10.38 0.86
CA GLU A 23 3.81 11.52 0.21
C GLU A 23 4.09 11.21 -1.26
N ASN A 24 4.71 10.07 -1.56
CA ASN A 24 4.98 9.67 -2.94
C ASN A 24 3.71 9.49 -3.77
N LEU A 25 2.67 8.85 -3.21
CA LEU A 25 1.36 8.69 -3.85
C LEU A 25 0.71 10.05 -4.15
N PHE A 26 0.67 10.94 -3.16
CA PHE A 26 0.03 12.24 -3.28
C PHE A 26 0.75 13.10 -4.32
N ASP A 27 2.08 13.15 -4.26
CA ASP A 27 2.89 13.87 -5.24
C ASP A 27 2.74 13.28 -6.64
N TYR A 28 2.72 11.96 -6.78
CA TYR A 28 2.49 11.32 -8.08
C TYR A 28 1.15 11.76 -8.69
N ILE A 29 0.05 11.68 -7.92
CA ILE A 29 -1.28 12.09 -8.40
C ILE A 29 -1.30 13.57 -8.76
N LYS A 30 -0.76 14.42 -7.90
CA LYS A 30 -0.74 15.88 -8.10
C LYS A 30 -0.06 16.29 -9.40
N HIS A 31 1.02 15.61 -9.80
CA HIS A 31 1.79 15.96 -10.99
C HIS A 31 1.32 15.27 -12.28
N HIS A 32 0.62 14.14 -12.19
CA HIS A 32 0.23 13.34 -13.37
C HIS A 32 -1.27 13.37 -13.68
N ASP A 33 -2.08 14.02 -12.83
CA ASP A 33 -3.51 14.16 -13.08
C ASP A 33 -3.84 15.40 -13.91
N ALA A 34 -4.06 15.19 -15.22
CA ALA A 34 -4.47 16.23 -16.15
C ALA A 34 -5.85 16.84 -15.83
N GLN A 35 -6.68 16.18 -15.02
CA GLN A 35 -8.07 16.58 -14.77
C GLN A 35 -8.25 17.56 -13.59
N GLN A 36 -7.17 18.02 -12.94
CA GLN A 36 -7.21 18.91 -11.77
C GLN A 36 -8.19 18.45 -10.67
N SER A 37 -8.41 17.13 -10.56
CA SER A 37 -9.30 16.61 -9.54
C SER A 37 -8.60 16.55 -8.19
N ASN A 38 -9.39 16.43 -7.12
CA ASN A 38 -8.89 16.53 -5.76
C ASN A 38 -7.93 15.36 -5.42
N PRO A 39 -6.61 15.58 -5.28
CA PRO A 39 -5.62 14.50 -5.18
C PRO A 39 -5.87 13.56 -4.00
N GLU A 40 -6.36 14.07 -2.88
CA GLU A 40 -6.71 13.30 -1.69
C GLU A 40 -7.87 12.33 -1.94
N THR A 41 -8.88 12.75 -2.69
CA THR A 41 -10.03 11.90 -3.02
C THR A 41 -9.60 10.76 -3.92
N LYS A 42 -8.70 11.05 -4.87
CA LYS A 42 -8.09 10.01 -5.73
C LYS A 42 -7.22 9.05 -4.93
N ALA A 43 -6.39 9.55 -4.02
CA ALA A 43 -5.55 8.72 -3.17
C ALA A 43 -6.43 7.76 -2.33
N SER A 44 -7.46 8.26 -1.64
CA SER A 44 -8.39 7.43 -0.86
C SER A 44 -9.16 6.43 -1.72
N GLY A 45 -9.60 6.83 -2.92
CA GLY A 45 -10.26 5.94 -3.87
C GLY A 45 -9.36 4.79 -4.34
N LEU A 46 -8.09 5.10 -4.61
CA LEU A 46 -7.09 4.11 -5.00
C LEU A 46 -6.79 3.12 -3.87
N LEU A 47 -6.62 3.60 -2.64
CA LEU A 47 -6.40 2.73 -1.49
C LEU A 47 -7.60 1.81 -1.23
N THR A 48 -8.83 2.33 -1.38
CA THR A 48 -10.05 1.51 -1.33
C THR A 48 -10.04 0.42 -2.42
N ALA A 49 -9.67 0.77 -3.65
CA ALA A 49 -9.59 -0.19 -4.75
C ALA A 49 -8.52 -1.26 -4.53
N VAL A 50 -7.36 -0.89 -3.95
CA VAL A 50 -6.32 -1.84 -3.56
C VAL A 50 -6.86 -2.82 -2.51
N SER A 51 -7.53 -2.33 -1.47
CA SER A 51 -8.12 -3.19 -0.43
C SER A 51 -9.11 -4.19 -1.01
N GLN A 52 -10.04 -3.72 -1.85
CA GLN A 52 -11.02 -4.57 -2.53
C GLN A 52 -10.37 -5.62 -3.45
N TYR A 53 -9.32 -5.21 -4.19
CA TYR A 53 -8.56 -6.13 -5.03
C TYR A 53 -7.88 -7.24 -4.21
N MET A 54 -7.29 -6.88 -3.06
CA MET A 54 -6.65 -7.84 -2.16
C MET A 54 -7.65 -8.83 -1.56
N GLU A 55 -8.83 -8.35 -1.15
CA GLU A 55 -9.91 -9.22 -0.68
C GLU A 55 -10.32 -10.24 -1.75
N GLY A 56 -10.49 -9.81 -3.01
CA GLY A 56 -10.76 -10.70 -4.14
C GLY A 56 -9.67 -11.75 -4.37
N MET A 57 -8.43 -11.43 -4.00
CA MET A 57 -7.27 -12.33 -4.04
C MET A 57 -7.14 -13.24 -2.80
N ARG A 58 -8.14 -13.22 -1.89
CA ARG A 58 -8.11 -13.90 -0.59
C ARG A 58 -6.94 -13.46 0.30
N VAL A 59 -6.61 -12.18 0.24
CA VAL A 59 -5.65 -11.51 1.11
C VAL A 59 -6.42 -10.56 2.03
N SER A 60 -6.46 -10.88 3.31
CA SER A 60 -7.10 -10.05 4.34
C SER A 60 -6.09 -9.04 4.88
N LEU A 61 -6.39 -7.75 4.69
CA LEU A 61 -5.63 -6.66 5.30
C LEU A 61 -5.94 -6.60 6.79
N VAL A 62 -4.96 -6.95 7.62
CA VAL A 62 -5.07 -6.87 9.09
C VAL A 62 -4.78 -5.45 9.57
N SER A 63 -3.88 -4.75 8.89
CA SER A 63 -3.54 -3.35 9.14
C SER A 63 -3.14 -2.68 7.84
N SER A 64 -3.48 -1.41 7.72
CA SER A 64 -3.11 -0.53 6.62
C SER A 64 -2.65 0.79 7.21
N VAL A 65 -1.45 1.24 6.87
CA VAL A 65 -0.86 2.47 7.42
C VAL A 65 -0.34 3.36 6.29
N ALA A 66 -0.66 4.64 6.35
CA ALA A 66 -0.21 5.67 5.40
C ALA A 66 0.73 6.67 6.06
N TYR A 67 1.94 6.79 5.52
CA TYR A 67 3.04 7.57 6.10
C TYR A 67 3.21 8.87 5.33
N ALA A 68 3.20 10.00 6.05
CA ALA A 68 3.46 11.32 5.50
C ALA A 68 3.72 12.37 6.59
N ASP A 69 4.35 13.48 6.20
CA ASP A 69 4.22 14.75 6.91
C ASP A 69 2.93 15.46 6.49
N PHE A 70 1.79 15.04 7.05
CA PHE A 70 0.48 15.64 6.74
C PHE A 70 0.41 17.15 7.04
N ALA A 71 1.30 17.69 7.87
CA ALA A 71 1.34 19.13 8.14
C ALA A 71 1.93 19.91 6.96
N THR A 72 2.72 19.28 6.09
CA THR A 72 3.27 19.90 4.88
C THR A 72 2.30 19.85 3.69
N ILE A 73 1.29 18.97 3.73
CA ILE A 73 0.24 18.83 2.70
C ILE A 73 -0.86 19.89 2.89
N GLY A 74 -0.44 21.15 3.07
CA GLY A 74 -1.30 22.34 3.11
C GLY A 74 -2.49 22.28 4.08
N ALA A 75 -3.54 23.04 3.75
CA ALA A 75 -4.75 23.14 4.57
C ALA A 75 -5.61 21.86 4.58
N VAL A 76 -5.35 20.92 3.67
CA VAL A 76 -6.11 19.68 3.50
C VAL A 76 -5.56 18.51 4.32
N GLY A 77 -4.41 18.67 4.98
CA GLY A 77 -3.75 17.60 5.76
C GLY A 77 -4.64 16.94 6.82
N GLN A 78 -5.51 17.70 7.49
CA GLN A 78 -6.49 17.12 8.45
C GLN A 78 -7.59 16.34 7.74
N GLN A 79 -8.09 16.85 6.61
CA GLN A 79 -9.12 16.19 5.81
C GLN A 79 -8.60 14.87 5.24
N ILE A 80 -7.36 14.86 4.75
CA ILE A 80 -6.67 13.65 4.31
C ILE A 80 -6.63 12.58 5.40
N GLN A 81 -6.20 12.95 6.61
CA GLN A 81 -6.12 12.00 7.73
C GLN A 81 -7.50 11.44 8.09
N GLN A 82 -8.54 12.29 8.08
CA GLN A 82 -9.92 11.85 8.29
C GLN A 82 -10.39 10.87 7.20
N SER A 83 -10.12 11.18 5.93
CA SER A 83 -10.48 10.33 4.80
C SER A 83 -9.75 8.98 4.84
N LEU A 84 -8.47 8.95 5.22
CA LEU A 84 -7.70 7.72 5.43
C LEU A 84 -8.32 6.87 6.53
N TYR A 85 -8.63 7.47 7.68
CA TYR A 85 -9.25 6.76 8.79
C TYR A 85 -10.60 6.13 8.41
N LEU A 86 -11.45 6.88 7.70
CA LEU A 86 -12.73 6.38 7.19
C LEU A 86 -12.58 5.25 6.17
N ALA A 87 -11.45 5.20 5.45
CA ALA A 87 -11.10 4.12 4.53
C ALA A 87 -10.43 2.92 5.24
N GLY A 88 -10.31 2.93 6.57
CA GLY A 88 -9.63 1.88 7.33
C GLY A 88 -8.11 1.89 7.18
N VAL A 89 -7.52 3.04 6.84
CA VAL A 89 -6.08 3.26 6.73
C VAL A 89 -5.64 4.20 7.85
N GLU A 90 -4.73 3.75 8.70
CA GLU A 90 -4.19 4.55 9.81
C GLU A 90 -3.21 5.59 9.27
N PRO A 91 -3.46 6.91 9.46
CA PRO A 91 -2.48 7.93 9.14
C PRO A 91 -1.35 7.89 10.18
N ARG A 92 -0.10 7.79 9.71
CA ARG A 92 1.11 7.87 10.52
C ARG A 92 1.89 9.12 10.15
N PHE A 93 1.91 10.07 11.10
CA PHE A 93 2.68 11.28 10.95
C PHE A 93 4.18 10.97 11.00
N VAL A 94 4.91 11.41 9.98
CA VAL A 94 6.36 11.34 9.92
C VAL A 94 6.89 12.74 9.57
N PRO A 95 7.60 13.42 10.48
CA PRO A 95 8.03 14.80 10.24
C PRO A 95 9.16 14.87 9.22
N ALA A 96 8.91 15.49 8.06
CA ALA A 96 9.89 15.71 7.00
C ALA A 96 11.03 16.67 7.42
N SER A 97 10.81 17.44 8.49
CA SER A 97 11.82 18.31 9.08
C SER A 97 12.99 17.57 9.75
N LEU A 98 12.83 16.27 10.06
CA LEU A 98 13.94 15.44 10.55
C LEU A 98 14.93 15.12 9.42
N GLN A 99 14.41 14.67 8.28
CA GLN A 99 15.16 14.32 7.08
C GLN A 99 14.21 14.23 5.89
N SER A 100 14.69 14.55 4.68
CA SER A 100 13.88 14.51 3.46
C SER A 100 13.30 13.14 3.09
N ASN A 101 13.83 12.05 3.64
CA ASN A 101 13.36 10.68 3.41
C ASN A 101 12.91 9.98 4.71
N ALA A 102 12.41 10.76 5.67
CA ALA A 102 12.00 10.24 6.97
C ALA A 102 10.87 9.20 6.84
N SER A 103 9.93 9.41 5.92
CA SER A 103 8.82 8.48 5.63
C SER A 103 9.33 7.12 5.17
N GLU A 104 10.29 7.11 4.25
CA GLU A 104 10.94 5.91 3.73
C GLU A 104 11.66 5.13 4.83
N ILE A 105 12.39 5.84 5.69
CA ILE A 105 13.09 5.24 6.84
C ILE A 105 12.06 4.62 7.80
N GLN A 106 10.99 5.34 8.14
CA GLN A 106 9.96 4.85 9.06
C GLN A 106 9.24 3.63 8.49
N ILE A 107 8.91 3.64 7.19
CA ILE A 107 8.32 2.47 6.50
C ILE A 107 9.26 1.27 6.59
N CYS A 108 10.56 1.46 6.36
CA CYS A 108 11.54 0.38 6.48
C CYS A 108 11.58 -0.19 7.91
N VAL A 109 11.59 0.68 8.93
CA VAL A 109 11.58 0.27 10.34
C VAL A 109 10.33 -0.54 10.67
N ASP A 110 9.15 -0.07 10.26
CA ASP A 110 7.88 -0.72 10.61
C ASP A 110 7.70 -2.05 9.86
N ILE A 111 8.15 -2.14 8.61
CA ILE A 111 8.21 -3.40 7.87
C ILE A 111 9.15 -4.38 8.59
N MET A 112 10.38 -3.97 8.93
CA MET A 112 11.34 -4.82 9.62
C MET A 112 10.82 -5.31 10.98
N ASN A 113 10.15 -4.44 11.73
CA ASN A 113 9.49 -4.80 12.99
C ASN A 113 8.35 -5.82 12.77
N THR A 114 7.58 -5.67 11.68
CA THR A 114 6.52 -6.62 11.31
C THR A 114 7.09 -8.00 11.02
N LEU A 115 8.19 -8.07 10.26
CA LEU A 115 8.87 -9.34 9.95
C LEU A 115 9.33 -10.08 11.22
N GLN A 116 9.69 -9.35 12.27
CA GLN A 116 10.18 -9.93 13.52
C GLN A 116 9.06 -10.28 14.52
N SER A 117 8.00 -9.46 14.57
CA SER A 117 7.00 -9.52 15.66
C SER A 117 5.67 -10.17 15.27
N GLN A 118 5.29 -10.20 13.98
CA GLN A 118 3.96 -10.61 13.54
C GLN A 118 4.00 -11.94 12.75
N ARG A 119 4.03 -13.06 13.47
CA ARG A 119 4.19 -14.41 12.87
C ARG A 119 2.98 -14.90 12.07
N ASP A 120 1.81 -14.29 12.24
CA ASP A 120 0.58 -14.63 11.54
C ASP A 120 0.40 -13.84 10.23
N ILE A 121 1.24 -12.82 10.00
CA ILE A 121 1.29 -12.06 8.75
C ILE A 121 2.20 -12.78 7.75
N THR A 122 1.70 -12.96 6.54
CA THR A 122 2.41 -13.72 5.47
C THR A 122 2.64 -12.90 4.21
N VAL A 123 2.03 -11.72 4.14
CA VAL A 123 2.09 -10.82 2.98
C VAL A 123 2.42 -9.41 3.45
N ILE A 124 3.40 -8.79 2.81
CA ILE A 124 3.73 -7.37 2.98
C ILE A 124 3.36 -6.67 1.69
N ILE A 125 2.41 -5.73 1.77
CA ILE A 125 1.99 -4.91 0.64
C ILE A 125 2.60 -3.53 0.83
N LEU A 126 3.32 -3.06 -0.18
CA LEU A 126 3.89 -1.71 -0.22
C LEU A 126 3.28 -0.95 -1.38
N VAL A 127 2.66 0.18 -1.09
CA VAL A 127 2.07 1.10 -2.07
C VAL A 127 3.01 2.28 -2.21
N THR A 128 3.73 2.35 -3.33
CA THR A 128 4.74 3.39 -3.60
C THR A 128 5.09 3.40 -5.09
N GLY A 129 5.44 4.57 -5.62
CA GLY A 129 6.10 4.74 -6.90
C GLY A 129 7.63 4.67 -6.82
N ASP A 130 8.22 4.60 -5.62
CA ASP A 130 9.66 4.63 -5.44
C ASP A 130 10.32 3.25 -5.52
N ARG A 131 11.39 3.16 -6.32
CA ARG A 131 12.18 1.94 -6.50
C ARG A 131 13.19 1.72 -5.37
N LEU A 132 13.39 2.69 -4.47
CA LEU A 132 14.31 2.58 -3.34
C LEU A 132 13.96 1.43 -2.39
N TYR A 133 12.70 0.99 -2.38
CA TYR A 133 12.25 -0.12 -1.53
C TYR A 133 12.53 -1.51 -2.11
N LEU A 134 13.01 -1.64 -3.35
CA LEU A 134 13.27 -2.94 -3.97
C LEU A 134 14.17 -3.87 -3.13
N PRO A 135 15.28 -3.40 -2.51
CA PRO A 135 16.09 -4.23 -1.62
C PRO A 135 15.32 -4.73 -0.40
N LEU A 136 14.49 -3.88 0.23
CA LEU A 136 13.65 -4.25 1.37
C LEU A 136 12.65 -5.33 0.97
N MET A 137 11.96 -5.16 -0.16
CA MET A 137 10.97 -6.13 -0.64
C MET A 137 11.59 -7.47 -1.00
N LYS A 138 12.82 -7.46 -1.55
CA LYS A 138 13.61 -8.68 -1.77
C LYS A 138 13.98 -9.36 -0.44
N PHE A 139 14.36 -8.59 0.57
CA PHE A 139 14.65 -9.11 1.91
C PHE A 139 13.41 -9.74 2.56
N CYS A 140 12.23 -9.14 2.43
CA CYS A 140 10.96 -9.73 2.88
C CYS A 140 10.73 -11.12 2.25
N GLN A 141 10.95 -11.23 0.94
CA GLN A 141 10.84 -12.50 0.20
C GLN A 141 11.83 -13.55 0.70
N GLN A 142 13.09 -13.18 0.91
CA GLN A 142 14.12 -14.06 1.46
C GLN A 142 13.81 -14.50 2.89
N SER A 143 13.06 -13.69 3.64
CA SER A 143 12.63 -13.97 5.01
C SER A 143 11.34 -14.80 5.08
N GLY A 144 10.82 -15.28 3.94
CA GLY A 144 9.64 -16.15 3.88
C GLY A 144 8.29 -15.43 3.74
N PHE A 145 8.29 -14.10 3.58
CA PHE A 145 7.08 -13.31 3.36
C PHE A 145 6.81 -13.11 1.87
N ARG A 146 5.55 -13.03 1.47
CA ARG A 146 5.19 -12.59 0.12
C ARG A 146 5.21 -11.06 0.06
N GLY A 147 6.22 -10.49 -0.59
CA GLY A 147 6.25 -9.05 -0.91
C GLY A 147 5.41 -8.71 -2.14
N VAL A 148 4.50 -7.74 -2.03
CA VAL A 148 3.70 -7.18 -3.13
C VAL A 148 3.97 -5.68 -3.21
N VAL A 149 4.39 -5.18 -4.36
CA VAL A 149 4.57 -3.75 -4.60
C VAL A 149 3.49 -3.27 -5.55
N ILE A 150 2.76 -2.24 -5.16
CA ILE A 150 1.76 -1.57 -5.98
C ILE A 150 2.34 -0.23 -6.40
N THR A 151 2.65 -0.12 -7.68
CA THR A 151 3.21 1.08 -8.30
C THR A 151 2.18 1.79 -9.15
N PHE A 152 2.29 3.10 -9.25
CA PHE A 152 1.47 3.90 -10.16
C PHE A 152 2.20 4.01 -11.50
N GLN A 153 1.54 3.59 -12.58
CA GLN A 153 2.02 3.80 -13.94
C GLN A 153 1.16 4.88 -14.58
N SER A 154 1.80 5.81 -15.29
CA SER A 154 1.06 6.62 -16.26
C SER A 154 0.62 5.68 -17.38
N PRO A 155 -0.61 5.80 -17.91
CA PRO A 155 -1.02 4.97 -19.03
C PRO A 155 0.01 5.12 -20.14
N ASP A 156 0.54 3.98 -20.60
CA ASP A 156 1.47 3.96 -21.71
C ASP A 156 0.74 4.54 -22.94
N PRO A 157 1.20 5.67 -23.51
CA PRO A 157 0.52 6.31 -24.63
C PRO A 157 0.43 5.41 -25.87
N THR A 158 1.16 4.29 -25.89
CA THR A 158 1.13 3.31 -26.99
C THR A 158 0.03 2.25 -26.86
N ARG A 159 -0.62 2.12 -25.69
CA ARG A 159 -1.62 1.05 -25.44
C ARG A 159 -3.05 1.40 -25.83
N SER A 160 -3.29 2.61 -26.35
CA SER A 160 -4.61 3.09 -26.79
C SER A 160 -4.94 2.78 -28.25
N VAL A 161 -4.08 2.05 -28.98
CA VAL A 161 -4.20 1.83 -30.42
C VAL A 161 -4.30 0.33 -30.75
N GLU A 162 -5.14 -0.44 -30.07
CA GLU A 162 -5.42 -1.84 -30.51
C GLU A 162 -6.89 -2.26 -30.53
N HIS A 163 -7.83 -1.37 -30.21
CA HIS A 163 -9.25 -1.65 -30.39
C HIS A 163 -9.97 -0.48 -31.06
N SER A 164 -9.92 -0.45 -32.38
CA SER A 164 -10.87 0.25 -33.26
C SER A 164 -11.21 -0.65 -34.44
#